data_AF-A0A5C7UXI3-F1
#
_entry.id   AF-A0A5C7UXI3-F1
#
_cell.length_a   1.000
_cell.length_b   1.000
_cell.length_c   1.000
_cell.angle_alpha   90.00
_cell.angle_beta   90.00
_cell.angle_gamma   90.00
#
_symmetry.space_group_name_H-M   'P 1'
#
loop_
_entity.id
_entity.type
_entity.pdbx_description
1 polymer ?
#
loop_
_entity_poly.entity_id
_entity_poly.type
_entity_poly.pdbx_seq_one_letter_code
_entity_poly.pdbx_strand_id
1 'polypeptide(L)'
;MTILGHDVRIAGVRCLQLHPSRPKLKLLADEAKRAQLDADSLTIDSDWRKAFDTLRQAATTNGLVVEGLSSTPTSTLDATTVVFVKSNGRTQTSVVEHVGQLRAEYAELKANLFAEQAYAARKAYEASRSDFHKWIETQRNRDDAVGDLASDVMRDSTFPVGVETKREVLHHLRRQSIWVIEAVHAAWKAFEDQRRPPQPMVR
;
A
#
# COMPACT_ATOMS: atom_id res chain seq x y z
N MET A 1 -1.64 23.13 -83.42
CA MET A 1 -3.04 23.28 -83.87
C MET A 1 -3.48 21.88 -84.31
N THR A 2 -3.68 20.94 -83.38
CA THR A 2 -4.96 20.65 -82.66
C THR A 2 -6.11 20.53 -83.67
N ILE A 3 -6.77 19.38 -83.87
CA ILE A 3 -7.78 18.76 -82.98
C ILE A 3 -8.25 17.42 -83.63
N LEU A 4 -8.32 16.36 -82.80
CA LEU A 4 -9.24 15.17 -82.76
C LEU A 4 -9.36 14.24 -83.98
N GLY A 5 -9.47 12.92 -83.85
CA GLY A 5 -9.60 12.02 -82.69
C GLY A 5 -10.09 10.66 -83.21
N HIS A 6 -9.84 9.57 -82.49
CA HIS A 6 -10.81 8.47 -82.28
C HIS A 6 -10.20 7.43 -81.33
N ASP A 7 -11.07 7.00 -80.42
CA ASP A 7 -10.90 6.18 -79.23
C ASP A 7 -10.86 4.69 -79.58
N VAL A 8 -9.88 3.93 -79.06
CA VAL A 8 -10.01 2.47 -78.86
C VAL A 8 -9.20 2.05 -77.62
N ARG A 9 -9.92 1.77 -76.53
CA ARG A 9 -9.44 1.02 -75.36
C ARG A 9 -9.37 -0.49 -75.68
N ILE A 10 -8.22 -1.12 -75.45
CA ILE A 10 -8.08 -2.56 -75.14
C ILE A 10 -6.93 -2.67 -74.13
N ALA A 11 -7.19 -2.67 -72.82
CA ALA A 11 -7.55 -3.81 -71.97
C ALA A 11 -6.39 -4.81 -71.74
N GLY A 12 -5.80 -4.73 -70.54
CA GLY A 12 -5.51 -5.91 -69.73
C GLY A 12 -4.19 -6.64 -69.95
N VAL A 13 -3.06 -6.06 -69.51
CA VAL A 13 -1.89 -6.87 -69.14
C VAL A 13 -2.13 -7.44 -67.74
N ARG A 14 -2.21 -8.77 -67.69
CA ARG A 14 -2.43 -9.62 -66.52
C ARG A 14 -1.47 -9.27 -65.39
N CYS A 15 -2.01 -8.72 -64.29
CA CYS A 15 -1.44 -8.96 -62.98
C CYS A 15 -1.95 -10.34 -62.53
N LEU A 16 -1.15 -11.39 -62.76
CA LEU A 16 -1.38 -12.70 -62.15
C LEU A 16 -1.34 -12.52 -60.64
N GLN A 17 -2.50 -12.31 -60.03
CA GLN A 17 -2.68 -12.43 -58.60
C GLN A 17 -2.26 -13.84 -58.21
N LEU A 18 -1.11 -13.93 -57.55
CA LEU A 18 -0.72 -15.08 -56.74
C LEU A 18 -1.85 -15.32 -55.74
N HIS A 19 -2.74 -16.25 -56.06
CA HIS A 19 -3.70 -16.77 -55.11
C HIS A 19 -2.92 -17.49 -54.01
N PRO A 20 -3.05 -17.10 -52.73
CA PRO A 20 -2.40 -17.83 -51.66
C PRO A 20 -3.16 -19.14 -51.48
N SER A 21 -2.54 -20.25 -51.85
CA SER A 21 -2.98 -21.58 -51.44
C SER A 21 -2.87 -21.68 -49.91
N ARG A 22 -3.99 -21.38 -49.23
CA ARG A 22 -4.15 -21.29 -47.76
C ARG A 22 -3.76 -22.53 -46.91
N PRO A 23 -3.63 -23.77 -47.41
CA PRO A 23 -3.26 -24.92 -46.56
C PRO A 23 -1.78 -24.93 -46.14
N LYS A 24 -0.86 -24.55 -47.04
CA LYS A 24 0.59 -24.61 -46.77
C LYS A 24 1.04 -23.59 -45.72
N LEU A 25 0.43 -22.40 -45.71
CA LEU A 25 0.72 -21.35 -44.73
C LEU A 25 0.28 -21.73 -43.32
N LYS A 26 -0.85 -22.43 -43.16
CA LYS A 26 -1.30 -22.92 -41.85
C LYS A 26 -0.39 -24.02 -41.30
N LEU A 27 -0.02 -24.98 -42.15
CA LEU A 27 0.90 -26.06 -41.76
C LEU A 27 2.24 -25.52 -41.26
N LEU A 28 2.83 -24.56 -41.97
CA LEU A 28 4.09 -23.93 -41.57
C LEU A 28 3.95 -23.14 -40.26
N ALA A 29 2.83 -22.46 -40.04
CA ALA A 29 2.56 -21.77 -38.78
C ALA A 29 2.40 -22.75 -37.61
N ASP A 30 1.73 -23.89 -37.83
CA ASP A 30 1.56 -24.94 -36.83
C ASP A 30 2.89 -25.62 -36.49
N GLU A 31 3.75 -25.85 -37.50
CA GLU A 31 5.08 -26.42 -37.32
C GLU A 31 6.02 -25.47 -36.58
N ALA A 32 6.02 -24.18 -36.93
CA ALA A 32 6.75 -23.15 -36.19
C ALA A 32 6.26 -23.04 -34.73
N LYS A 33 4.94 -23.18 -34.50
CA LYS A 33 4.38 -23.15 -33.15
C LYS A 33 4.81 -24.37 -32.32
N ARG A 34 4.88 -25.56 -32.91
CA ARG A 34 5.41 -26.76 -32.24
C ARG A 34 6.88 -26.59 -31.87
N ALA A 35 7.70 -26.14 -32.81
CA ALA A 35 9.12 -25.89 -32.55
C ALA A 35 9.32 -24.88 -31.40
N GLN A 36 8.49 -23.84 -31.33
CA GLN A 36 8.52 -22.89 -30.22
C GLN A 36 8.14 -23.55 -28.89
N LEU A 37 7.07 -24.34 -28.86
CA LEU A 37 6.62 -25.02 -27.63
C LEU A 37 7.66 -26.04 -27.15
N ASP A 38 8.33 -26.74 -28.05
CA ASP A 38 9.41 -27.67 -27.72
C ASP A 38 10.60 -26.92 -27.11
N ALA A 39 10.98 -25.77 -27.70
CA ALA A 39 12.02 -24.91 -27.15
C ALA A 39 11.65 -24.37 -25.76
N ASP A 40 10.43 -23.85 -25.59
CA ASP A 40 9.92 -23.35 -24.31
C ASP A 40 9.90 -24.46 -23.24
N SER A 41 9.50 -25.68 -23.61
CA SER A 41 9.48 -26.84 -22.71
C SER A 41 10.89 -27.21 -22.23
N LEU A 42 11.90 -27.16 -23.10
CA LEU A 42 13.29 -27.43 -22.72
C LEU A 42 13.83 -26.34 -21.78
N THR A 43 13.47 -25.09 -22.01
CA THR A 43 13.83 -23.98 -21.12
C THR A 43 13.21 -24.14 -19.74
N ILE A 44 11.91 -24.44 -19.66
CA ILE A 44 11.20 -24.68 -18.40
C ILE A 44 11.84 -25.83 -17.62
N ASP A 45 12.17 -26.94 -18.28
CA ASP A 45 12.81 -28.09 -17.66
C ASP A 45 14.22 -27.76 -17.14
N SER A 46 15.01 -27.02 -17.92
CA SER A 46 16.34 -26.55 -17.51
C SER A 46 16.28 -25.64 -16.28
N ASP A 47 15.36 -24.66 -16.29
CA ASP A 47 15.22 -23.71 -15.19
C ASP A 47 14.66 -24.38 -13.92
N TRP A 48 13.75 -25.36 -14.08
CA TRP A 48 13.30 -26.18 -12.96
C TRP A 48 14.45 -26.93 -12.29
N ARG A 49 15.33 -27.60 -13.05
CA ARG A 49 16.48 -28.32 -12.48
C ARG A 49 17.40 -27.37 -11.71
N LYS A 50 17.72 -26.20 -12.27
CA LYS A 50 18.55 -25.19 -11.59
C LYS A 50 17.92 -24.75 -10.27
N ALA A 51 16.61 -24.46 -10.27
CA ALA A 51 15.91 -24.04 -9.07
C ALA A 51 15.87 -25.14 -8.01
N PHE A 52 15.60 -26.38 -8.42
CA PHE A 52 15.60 -27.56 -7.56
C PHE A 52 16.97 -27.77 -6.91
N ASP A 53 18.05 -27.73 -7.69
CA ASP A 53 19.42 -27.91 -7.19
C ASP A 53 19.81 -26.79 -6.23
N THR A 54 19.47 -25.54 -6.57
CA THR A 54 19.71 -24.38 -5.70
C THR A 54 19.02 -24.54 -4.35
N LEU A 55 17.74 -24.93 -4.35
CA LEU A 55 16.98 -25.17 -3.13
C LEU A 55 17.61 -26.27 -2.28
N ARG A 56 17.98 -27.41 -2.90
CA ARG A 56 18.60 -28.53 -2.20
C ARG A 56 19.95 -28.17 -1.60
N GLN A 57 20.77 -27.40 -2.34
CA GLN A 57 22.07 -26.93 -1.86
C GLN A 57 21.92 -25.95 -0.70
N ALA A 58 20.97 -25.01 -0.79
CA ALA A 58 20.67 -24.09 0.30
C ALA A 58 20.16 -24.82 1.54
N ALA A 59 19.25 -25.79 1.38
CA ALA A 59 18.76 -26.62 2.48
C ALA A 59 19.92 -27.37 3.15
N THR A 60 20.78 -28.02 2.36
CA THR A 60 21.94 -28.78 2.87
C THR A 60 22.91 -27.88 3.65
N THR A 61 23.20 -26.69 3.14
CA THR A 61 24.03 -25.68 3.83
C THR A 61 23.47 -25.32 5.20
N ASN A 62 22.14 -25.31 5.33
CA ASN A 62 21.44 -25.01 6.58
C ASN A 62 21.15 -26.27 7.44
N GLY A 63 21.70 -27.44 7.07
CA GLY A 63 21.48 -28.69 7.79
C GLY A 63 20.05 -29.23 7.65
N LEU A 64 19.41 -28.96 6.51
CA LEU A 64 18.07 -29.43 6.16
C LEU A 64 18.12 -30.35 4.93
N VAL A 65 17.17 -31.27 4.86
CA VAL A 65 16.88 -32.15 3.73
C VAL A 65 15.46 -31.82 3.26
N VAL A 66 15.27 -31.67 1.96
CA VAL A 66 13.94 -31.46 1.34
C VAL A 66 13.41 -32.80 0.87
N GLU A 67 12.26 -33.22 1.39
CA GLU A 67 11.59 -34.45 0.96
C GLU A 67 10.24 -34.11 0.31
N GLY A 68 9.74 -35.01 -0.55
CA GLY A 68 8.44 -34.88 -1.22
C GLY A 68 8.40 -33.89 -2.40
N LEU A 69 9.54 -33.28 -2.76
CA LEU A 69 9.67 -32.43 -3.94
C LEU A 69 10.13 -33.24 -5.16
N SER A 70 9.39 -33.15 -6.28
CA SER A 70 9.74 -33.83 -7.53
C SER A 70 10.98 -33.22 -8.19
N SER A 71 11.88 -34.06 -8.70
CA SER A 71 13.01 -33.62 -9.53
C SER A 71 12.61 -33.28 -10.97
N THR A 72 11.39 -33.65 -11.39
CA THR A 72 10.81 -33.28 -12.68
C THR A 72 9.73 -32.20 -12.49
N PRO A 73 9.61 -31.24 -13.43
CA PRO A 73 8.59 -30.22 -13.35
C PRO A 73 7.20 -30.86 -13.42
N THR A 74 6.32 -30.45 -12.53
CA THR A 74 4.92 -30.87 -12.51
C THR A 74 4.05 -29.63 -12.66
N SER A 75 2.88 -29.79 -13.28
CA SER A 75 1.94 -28.67 -13.51
C SER A 75 1.34 -28.12 -12.21
N THR A 76 1.38 -28.91 -11.13
CA THR A 76 0.86 -28.53 -9.81
C THR A 76 1.82 -28.98 -8.73
N LEU A 77 2.33 -28.03 -7.94
CA LEU A 77 3.08 -28.33 -6.73
C LEU A 77 2.10 -28.62 -5.58
N ASP A 78 2.12 -29.84 -5.07
CA ASP A 78 1.46 -30.16 -3.81
C ASP A 78 2.36 -29.73 -2.64
N ALA A 79 2.16 -28.52 -2.13
CA ALA A 79 2.95 -28.00 -1.03
C ALA A 79 2.75 -28.81 0.27
N THR A 80 1.69 -29.60 0.38
CA THR A 80 1.42 -30.41 1.59
C THR A 80 2.35 -31.62 1.68
N THR A 81 2.88 -32.11 0.55
CA THR A 81 3.81 -33.25 0.52
C THR A 81 5.25 -32.82 0.74
N VAL A 82 5.57 -31.53 0.59
CA VAL A 82 6.93 -31.03 0.74
C VAL A 82 7.22 -30.72 2.20
N VAL A 83 8.31 -31.32 2.69
CA VAL A 83 8.72 -31.23 4.10
C VAL A 83 10.20 -30.88 4.18
N PHE A 84 10.54 -30.02 5.12
CA PHE A 84 11.92 -29.74 5.52
C PHE A 84 12.24 -30.60 6.73
N VAL A 85 13.23 -31.48 6.58
CA VAL A 85 13.70 -32.38 7.62
C VAL A 85 15.08 -31.92 8.07
N LYS A 86 15.28 -31.67 9.36
CA LYS A 86 16.60 -31.37 9.88
C LYS A 86 17.50 -32.61 9.74
N SER A 87 18.76 -32.43 9.41
CA SER A 87 19.73 -33.51 9.13
C SER A 87 19.89 -34.53 10.27
N ASN A 88 19.46 -34.20 11.48
CA ASN A 88 19.41 -35.09 12.64
C ASN A 88 18.14 -35.96 12.70
N GLY A 89 17.22 -35.84 11.73
CA GLY A 89 15.97 -36.60 11.60
C GLY A 89 14.91 -36.32 12.68
N ARG A 90 15.18 -35.40 13.63
CA ARG A 90 14.33 -35.20 14.82
C ARG A 90 13.27 -34.11 14.65
N THR A 91 13.41 -33.26 13.65
CA THR A 91 12.50 -32.14 13.42
C THR A 91 12.13 -32.12 11.95
N GLN A 92 10.83 -32.18 11.70
CA GLN A 92 10.23 -32.10 10.38
C GLN A 92 9.18 -31.00 10.43
N THR A 93 9.18 -30.12 9.44
CA THR A 93 8.17 -29.08 9.30
C THR A 93 7.69 -29.07 7.85
N SER A 94 6.38 -29.07 7.66
CA SER A 94 5.78 -28.92 6.33
C SER A 94 6.09 -27.53 5.78
N VAL A 95 6.28 -27.41 4.46
CA VAL A 95 6.38 -26.09 3.80
C VAL A 95 5.16 -25.22 4.12
N VAL A 96 3.96 -25.82 4.14
CA VAL A 96 2.71 -25.09 4.42
C VAL A 96 2.69 -24.57 5.84
N GLU A 97 3.11 -25.39 6.80
CA GLU A 97 3.21 -25.01 8.21
C GLU A 97 4.23 -23.89 8.42
N HIS A 98 5.44 -24.04 7.86
CA HIS A 98 6.50 -23.05 7.97
C HIS A 98 6.11 -21.71 7.34
N VAL A 99 5.51 -21.73 6.14
CA VAL A 99 4.99 -20.51 5.50
C VAL A 99 3.85 -19.90 6.31
N GLY A 100 2.99 -20.72 6.91
CA GLY A 100 1.94 -20.28 7.83
C GLY A 100 2.51 -19.54 9.04
N GLN A 101 3.55 -20.11 9.66
CA GLN A 101 4.26 -19.49 10.78
C GLN A 101 4.89 -18.16 10.37
N LEU A 102 5.62 -18.11 9.25
CA LEU A 102 6.22 -16.86 8.76
C LEU A 102 5.17 -15.77 8.49
N ARG A 103 4.01 -16.14 7.96
CA ARG A 103 2.89 -15.20 7.76
C ARG A 103 2.34 -14.68 9.08
N ALA A 104 2.23 -15.52 10.09
CA ALA A 104 1.79 -15.12 11.42
C ALA A 104 2.80 -14.18 12.09
N GLU A 105 4.07 -14.54 12.10
CA GLU A 105 5.16 -13.71 12.65
C GLU A 105 5.21 -12.34 11.95
N TYR A 106 5.08 -12.31 10.62
CA TYR A 106 5.02 -11.06 9.87
C TYR A 106 3.79 -10.23 10.24
N ALA A 107 2.63 -10.85 10.44
CA ALA A 107 1.41 -10.17 10.86
C ALA A 107 1.55 -9.55 12.25
N GLU A 108 2.14 -10.28 13.20
CA GLU A 108 2.44 -9.77 14.55
C GLU A 108 3.42 -8.61 14.52
N LEU A 109 4.54 -8.75 13.79
CA LEU A 109 5.53 -7.70 13.67
C LEU A 109 4.93 -6.43 13.07
N LYS A 110 4.09 -6.58 12.04
CA LYS A 110 3.37 -5.46 11.42
C LYS A 110 2.39 -4.80 12.38
N ALA A 111 1.66 -5.57 13.19
CA ALA A 111 0.76 -5.04 14.20
C ALA A 111 1.52 -4.23 15.27
N ASN A 112 2.64 -4.75 15.75
CA ASN A 112 3.50 -4.08 16.73
C ASN A 112 4.05 -2.76 16.18
N LEU A 113 4.55 -2.75 14.95
CA LEU A 113 5.04 -1.53 14.31
C LEU A 113 3.95 -0.44 14.21
N PHE A 114 2.73 -0.80 13.83
CA PHE A 114 1.63 0.15 13.79
C PHE A 114 1.22 0.65 15.17
N ALA A 115 1.25 -0.22 16.18
CA ALA A 115 0.99 0.17 17.57
C ALA A 115 2.04 1.18 18.08
N GLU A 116 3.32 0.95 17.80
CA GLU A 116 4.41 1.87 18.14
C GLU A 116 4.26 3.23 17.43
N GLN A 117 3.94 3.22 16.14
CA GLN A 117 3.70 4.45 15.38
C GLN A 117 2.49 5.22 15.92
N ALA A 118 1.39 4.54 16.24
CA ALA A 118 0.21 5.16 16.82
C ALA A 118 0.52 5.76 18.21
N TYR A 119 1.29 5.04 19.03
CA TYR A 119 1.75 5.54 20.32
C TYR A 119 2.64 6.78 20.16
N ALA A 120 3.61 6.74 19.25
CA ALA A 120 4.49 7.87 18.96
C ALA A 120 3.72 9.09 18.45
N ALA A 121 2.75 8.89 17.55
CA ALA A 121 1.89 9.96 17.04
C ALA A 121 1.03 10.57 18.14
N ARG A 122 0.43 9.74 19.01
CA ARG A 122 -0.33 10.21 20.17
C ARG A 122 0.55 11.01 21.13
N LYS A 123 1.73 10.49 21.46
CA LYS A 123 2.70 11.18 22.33
C LYS A 123 3.15 12.52 21.73
N ALA A 124 3.43 12.55 20.43
CA ALA A 124 3.79 13.79 19.72
C ALA A 124 2.64 14.79 19.73
N TYR A 125 1.42 14.34 19.44
CA TYR A 125 0.21 15.15 19.53
C TYR A 125 0.04 15.73 20.94
N GLU A 126 0.10 14.90 21.98
CA GLU A 126 0.00 15.33 23.39
C GLU A 126 1.10 16.33 23.77
N ALA A 127 2.32 16.17 23.25
CA ALA A 127 3.42 17.11 23.44
C ALA A 127 3.22 18.44 22.70
N SER A 128 2.58 18.42 21.52
CA SER A 128 2.25 19.62 20.74
C SER A 128 1.05 20.39 21.30
N ARG A 129 0.26 19.81 22.21
CA ARG A 129 -0.90 20.49 22.79
C ARG A 129 -0.49 21.63 23.71
N SER A 130 -0.90 22.84 23.35
CA SER A 130 -0.70 24.02 24.19
C SER A 130 -1.56 24.00 25.45
N ASP A 131 -1.19 24.82 26.43
CA ASP A 131 -1.96 24.99 27.67
C ASP A 131 -3.40 25.43 27.39
N PHE A 132 -3.61 26.32 26.42
CA PHE A 132 -4.95 26.74 26.02
C PHE A 132 -5.75 25.58 25.41
N HIS A 133 -5.14 24.77 24.55
CA HIS A 133 -5.81 23.60 23.97
C HIS A 133 -6.14 22.53 25.02
N LYS A 134 -5.30 22.37 26.05
CA LYS A 134 -5.59 21.51 27.22
C LYS A 134 -6.75 22.07 28.04
N TRP A 135 -6.73 23.38 28.28
CA TRP A 135 -7.77 24.06 29.03
C TRP A 135 -9.13 24.03 28.31
N ILE A 136 -9.21 24.40 27.04
CA ILE A 136 -10.48 24.49 26.30
C ILE A 136 -11.17 23.14 26.17
N GLU A 137 -10.42 22.03 26.07
CA GLU A 137 -11.00 20.66 26.08
C GLU A 137 -11.82 20.39 27.35
N THR A 138 -11.42 20.94 28.50
CA THR A 138 -12.14 20.75 29.77
C THR A 138 -13.44 21.54 29.84
N GLN A 139 -13.67 22.49 28.93
CA GLN A 139 -14.82 23.40 28.97
C GLN A 139 -16.04 22.89 28.18
N ARG A 140 -15.96 21.71 27.53
CA ARG A 140 -16.99 21.17 26.61
C ARG A 140 -18.41 21.02 27.19
N ASN A 141 -18.53 20.86 28.51
CA ASN A 141 -19.81 20.59 29.18
C ASN A 141 -20.44 21.85 29.80
N ARG A 142 -20.06 23.04 29.33
CA ARG A 142 -20.66 24.30 29.77
C ARG A 142 -21.79 24.69 28.82
N ASP A 143 -22.89 25.16 29.38
CA ASP A 143 -24.02 25.71 28.62
C ASP A 143 -23.82 27.22 28.38
N ASP A 144 -22.66 27.60 27.85
CA ASP A 144 -22.33 28.98 27.50
C ASP A 144 -21.47 29.04 26.23
N ALA A 145 -21.23 30.26 25.74
CA ALA A 145 -20.45 30.49 24.53
C ALA A 145 -19.03 29.88 24.58
N VAL A 146 -18.46 29.68 25.77
CA VAL A 146 -17.15 29.03 25.94
C VAL A 146 -17.27 27.52 25.76
N GLY A 147 -18.34 26.90 26.26
CA GLY A 147 -18.63 25.48 26.03
C GLY A 147 -18.98 25.16 24.58
N ASP A 148 -19.74 26.04 23.93
CA ASP A 148 -20.02 25.94 22.49
C ASP A 148 -18.72 26.01 21.68
N LEU A 149 -17.87 27.01 21.94
CA LEU A 149 -16.57 27.12 21.31
C LEU A 149 -15.70 25.88 21.58
N ALA A 150 -15.69 25.35 22.79
CA ALA A 150 -14.93 24.15 23.12
C ALA A 150 -15.39 22.95 22.30
N SER A 151 -16.70 22.78 22.13
CA SER A 151 -17.26 21.72 21.28
C SER A 151 -16.89 21.89 19.80
N ASP A 152 -16.92 23.11 19.29
CA ASP A 152 -16.53 23.43 17.91
C ASP A 152 -15.03 23.19 17.67
N VAL A 153 -14.17 23.63 18.59
CA VAL A 153 -12.71 23.42 18.53
C VAL A 153 -12.37 21.93 18.54
N MET A 154 -13.07 21.11 19.33
CA MET A 154 -12.85 19.66 19.37
C MET A 154 -13.44 18.92 18.17
N ARG A 155 -14.37 19.55 17.44
CA ARG A 155 -14.94 19.01 16.20
C ARG A 155 -14.10 19.38 14.97
N ASP A 156 -13.41 20.52 15.01
CA ASP A 156 -12.52 20.98 13.94
C ASP A 156 -11.18 20.22 13.96
N SER A 157 -11.06 19.23 13.07
CA SER A 157 -9.81 18.47 12.90
C SER A 157 -8.64 19.29 12.37
N THR A 158 -8.89 20.51 11.89
CA THR A 158 -7.86 21.43 11.39
C THR A 158 -7.47 22.50 12.40
N PHE A 159 -8.10 22.52 13.57
CA PHE A 159 -7.78 23.50 14.60
C PHE A 159 -6.33 23.32 15.09
N PRO A 160 -5.53 24.38 15.14
CA PRO A 160 -4.13 24.30 15.55
C PRO A 160 -4.00 23.95 17.04
N VAL A 161 -3.48 22.76 17.35
CA VAL A 161 -3.38 22.27 18.73
C VAL A 161 -2.25 22.91 19.55
N GLY A 162 -1.27 23.50 18.87
CA GLY A 162 -0.11 24.17 19.46
C GLY A 162 -0.22 25.69 19.54
N VAL A 163 -1.43 26.25 19.56
CA VAL A 163 -1.63 27.71 19.66
C VAL A 163 -1.12 28.24 21.00
N GLU A 164 -0.21 29.19 20.94
CA GLU A 164 0.34 29.83 22.14
C GLU A 164 -0.35 31.17 22.43
N THR A 165 -0.93 31.80 21.40
CA THR A 165 -1.47 33.16 21.51
C THR A 165 -2.92 33.28 21.03
N LYS A 166 -3.67 34.20 21.65
CA LYS A 166 -5.04 34.56 21.24
C LYS A 166 -5.11 34.93 19.77
N ARG A 167 -4.08 35.64 19.29
CA ARG A 167 -3.99 36.12 17.91
C ARG A 167 -3.94 34.97 16.91
N GLU A 168 -3.25 33.87 17.22
CA GLU A 168 -3.22 32.68 16.36
C GLU A 168 -4.59 32.01 16.28
N VAL A 169 -5.28 31.88 17.40
CA VAL A 169 -6.66 31.35 17.44
C VAL A 169 -7.60 32.21 16.59
N LEU A 170 -7.55 33.53 16.78
CA LEU A 170 -8.35 34.47 15.98
C LEU A 170 -7.96 34.45 14.50
N HIS A 171 -6.69 34.23 14.18
CA HIS A 171 -6.23 34.12 12.79
C HIS A 171 -6.80 32.87 12.11
N HIS A 172 -6.82 31.73 12.80
CA HIS A 172 -7.46 30.49 12.32
C HIS A 172 -8.95 30.69 12.09
N LEU A 173 -9.63 31.38 13.01
CA LEU A 173 -11.07 31.60 12.99
C LEU A 173 -11.50 32.88 12.26
N ARG A 174 -10.62 33.53 11.48
CA ARG A 174 -10.87 34.86 10.89
C ARG A 174 -12.07 34.96 9.95
N ARG A 175 -12.54 33.82 9.40
CA ARG A 175 -13.70 33.74 8.49
C ARG A 175 -15.00 33.38 9.21
N GLN A 176 -14.93 33.16 10.53
CA GLN A 176 -16.09 32.78 11.33
C GLN A 176 -16.95 33.99 11.66
N SER A 177 -18.16 33.72 12.14
CA SER A 177 -19.10 34.76 12.56
C SER A 177 -18.56 35.54 13.76
N ILE A 178 -19.07 36.76 13.93
CA ILE A 178 -18.71 37.63 15.05
C ILE A 178 -18.95 36.97 16.42
N TRP A 179 -20.00 36.15 16.54
CA TRP A 179 -20.33 35.41 17.75
C TRP A 179 -19.23 34.41 18.16
N VAL A 180 -18.58 33.75 17.20
CA VAL A 180 -17.44 32.86 17.46
C VAL A 180 -16.22 33.66 17.91
N ILE A 181 -16.00 34.84 17.32
CA ILE A 181 -14.91 35.74 17.73
C ILE A 181 -15.10 36.24 19.17
N GLU A 182 -16.32 36.60 19.55
CA GLU A 182 -16.66 36.98 20.92
C GLU A 182 -16.49 35.81 21.90
N ALA A 183 -16.90 34.61 21.52
CA ALA A 183 -16.67 33.41 22.30
C ALA A 183 -15.16 33.16 22.54
N VAL A 184 -14.31 33.35 21.52
CA VAL A 184 -12.84 33.26 21.66
C VAL A 184 -12.32 34.31 22.63
N HIS A 185 -12.86 35.54 22.60
CA HIS A 185 -12.47 36.59 23.54
C HIS A 185 -12.83 36.22 24.99
N ALA A 186 -14.03 35.71 25.21
CA ALA A 186 -14.49 35.25 26.52
C ALA A 186 -13.66 34.06 27.03
N ALA A 187 -13.42 33.07 26.17
CA ALA A 187 -12.63 31.89 26.48
C ALA A 187 -11.18 32.24 26.84
N TRP A 188 -10.53 33.10 26.05
CA TRP A 188 -9.15 33.49 26.31
C TRP A 188 -9.00 34.27 27.63
N LYS A 189 -9.96 35.15 27.94
CA LYS A 189 -10.00 35.85 29.22
C LYS A 189 -10.14 34.88 30.40
N ALA A 190 -11.06 33.92 30.31
CA ALA A 190 -11.26 32.92 31.35
C ALA A 190 -10.01 32.04 31.56
N PHE A 191 -9.32 31.67 30.47
CA PHE A 191 -8.04 30.96 30.53
C PHE A 191 -6.95 31.75 31.28
N GLU A 192 -6.79 33.03 30.95
CA GLU A 192 -5.80 33.90 31.61
C GLU A 192 -6.14 34.14 33.09
N ASP A 193 -7.41 34.33 33.42
CA ASP A 193 -7.87 34.51 34.80
C ASP A 193 -7.59 33.26 35.64
N GLN A 194 -7.71 32.05 35.08
CA GLN A 194 -7.34 30.81 35.77
C GLN A 194 -5.82 30.66 35.99
N ARG A 195 -4.98 31.18 35.09
CA ARG A 195 -3.52 31.15 35.23
C ARG A 195 -3.00 32.21 36.21
N ARG A 196 -3.80 33.23 36.53
CA ARG A 196 -3.37 34.31 37.42
C ARG A 196 -3.25 33.75 38.86
N PRO A 197 -2.09 33.87 39.51
CA PRO A 197 -1.96 33.48 40.92
C PRO A 197 -2.89 34.34 41.79
N PRO A 198 -3.40 33.80 42.91
CA PRO A 198 -4.22 34.57 43.83
C PRO A 198 -3.45 35.80 44.29
N GLN A 199 -4.06 36.98 44.14
CA GLN A 199 -3.48 38.24 44.60
C GLN A 199 -3.20 38.14 46.11
N PRO A 200 -2.02 38.53 46.60
CA PRO A 200 -1.78 38.62 48.03
C PRO A 200 -2.79 39.63 48.61
N MET A 201 -3.60 39.19 49.57
CA MET A 201 -4.51 40.08 50.28
C MET A 201 -3.66 41.10 51.06
N VAL A 202 -3.57 42.31 50.52
CA VAL A 202 -3.02 43.46 51.25
C VAL A 202 -4.03 43.77 52.36
N ARG A 203 -3.66 43.44 53.60
CA ARG A 203 -4.36 43.86 54.82
C ARG A 203 -3.96 45.27 55.21
#